data_AF-A0A3N2BBH3-F1
#
_entry.id   AF-A0A3N2BBH3-F1
#
_cell.length_a   1.000
_cell.length_b   1.000
_cell.length_c   1.000
_cell.angle_alpha   90.00
_cell.angle_beta   90.00
_cell.angle_gamma   90.00
#
_symmetry.space_group_name_H-M   'P 1'
#
loop_
_entity.id
_entity.type
_entity.pdbx_description
1 polymer ?
#
loop_
_entity_poly.entity_id
_entity_poly.type
_entity_poly.pdbx_seq_one_letter_code
_entity_poly.pdbx_strand_id
1 'polypeptide(L)'
;MPRGSFYDIGDGGPLRVELQSVDGRDFTMLRPFAYRSADFAEPWVIPDDLATFSTDLASVPKIFTWLVPRAGIFTPAALLHDAHVGGHYRGPRIERIESDQIFREAMIVLGTGRVRAWMMWAAVVMATMWTSRRWGWRLPLVGVLATIGTLGTLSTLDLLGVTSLLPWLGQQHLWTDLLIGAGAAIVIPALLSLTWGRLWAAGAITGIAFAFLLHVTVLLAVLTALYLLAERLVSGPRAAREGRAPASPPAH
;
A
#
# COMPACT_ATOMS: atom_id res chain seq x y z
N MET A 1 7.34 18.11 -15.53
CA MET A 1 8.29 18.51 -14.47
C MET A 1 7.67 18.18 -13.12
N PRO A 2 8.43 17.72 -12.11
CA PRO A 2 7.91 17.50 -10.76
C PRO A 2 7.37 18.82 -10.20
N ARG A 3 6.16 18.81 -9.64
CA ARG A 3 5.42 19.99 -9.17
C ARG A 3 5.48 20.11 -7.65
N GLY A 4 6.67 20.07 -7.07
CA GLY A 4 6.84 20.26 -5.63
C GLY A 4 8.27 20.08 -5.15
N SER A 5 8.50 20.40 -3.88
CA SER A 5 9.80 20.25 -3.22
C SER A 5 9.66 19.91 -1.74
N PHE A 6 10.60 19.10 -1.26
CA PHE A 6 10.80 18.82 0.15
C PHE A 6 11.98 19.63 0.67
N TYR A 7 11.87 20.18 1.88
CA TYR A 7 12.92 20.96 2.50
C TYR A 7 12.85 20.87 4.03
N ASP A 8 13.96 21.18 4.67
CA ASP A 8 14.07 21.27 6.12
C ASP A 8 13.45 22.58 6.62
N ILE A 9 12.63 22.54 7.67
CA ILE A 9 11.95 23.76 8.16
C ILE A 9 12.87 24.66 9.00
N GLY A 10 13.93 24.11 9.58
CA GLY A 10 14.83 24.84 10.47
C GLY A 10 15.76 25.78 9.72
N ASP A 11 16.31 25.33 8.59
CA ASP A 11 17.27 26.10 7.79
C ASP A 11 16.82 26.35 6.34
N GLY A 12 15.68 25.81 5.91
CA GLY A 12 15.23 25.88 4.51
C GLY A 12 16.08 25.04 3.55
N GLY A 13 17.00 24.23 4.10
CA GLY A 13 17.99 23.47 3.37
C GLY A 13 17.46 22.14 2.82
N PRO A 14 18.38 21.23 2.40
CA PRO A 14 17.99 19.93 1.88
C PRO A 14 17.20 19.14 2.93
N LEU A 15 16.22 18.37 2.45
CA LEU A 15 15.40 17.50 3.29
C LEU A 15 16.25 16.62 4.23
N ARG A 16 15.93 16.65 5.53
CA ARG A 16 16.45 15.74 6.54
C ARG A 16 15.29 15.01 7.21
N VAL A 17 15.42 13.70 7.32
CA VAL A 17 14.44 12.84 7.99
C VAL A 17 15.18 12.08 9.09
N GLU A 18 14.82 12.37 10.34
CA GLU A 18 15.39 11.74 11.53
C GLU A 18 14.26 11.03 12.28
N LEU A 19 14.44 9.73 12.47
CA LEU A 19 13.44 8.84 13.07
C LEU A 19 14.06 8.06 14.22
N GLN A 20 13.30 7.89 15.29
CA GLN A 20 13.63 7.00 16.39
C GLN A 20 12.70 5.80 16.37
N SER A 21 13.26 4.58 16.38
CA SER A 21 12.46 3.37 16.45
C SER A 21 11.92 3.14 17.86
N VAL A 22 10.64 2.83 17.98
CA VAL A 22 9.99 2.48 19.25
C VAL A 22 10.15 0.98 19.53
N ASP A 23 9.80 0.13 18.56
CA ASP A 23 9.74 -1.33 18.71
C ASP A 23 10.24 -2.09 17.45
N GLY A 24 10.88 -1.39 16.52
CA GLY A 24 11.29 -1.93 15.22
C GLY A 24 10.18 -1.97 14.17
N ARG A 25 8.94 -1.64 14.52
CA ARG A 25 7.80 -1.52 13.60
C ARG A 25 7.35 -0.07 13.45
N ASP A 26 7.25 0.64 14.57
CA ASP A 26 6.76 2.00 14.68
C ASP A 26 7.91 2.95 15.02
N PHE A 27 7.78 4.19 14.56
CA PHE A 27 8.80 5.22 14.65
C PHE A 27 8.18 6.55 15.08
N THR A 28 8.94 7.31 15.87
CA THR A 28 8.66 8.72 16.15
C THR A 28 9.60 9.61 15.34
N MET A 29 9.13 10.80 14.98
CA MET A 29 9.95 11.80 14.29
C MET A 29 10.75 12.62 15.29
N LEU A 30 12.02 12.84 15.01
CA LEU A 30 12.89 13.72 15.80
C LEU A 30 12.97 15.14 15.23
N ARG A 31 12.62 15.30 13.95
CA ARG A 31 12.74 16.57 13.24
C ARG A 31 11.59 16.78 12.25
N PRO A 32 10.95 17.96 12.25
CA PRO A 32 9.93 18.28 11.27
C PRO A 32 10.55 18.66 9.93
N PHE A 33 9.84 18.37 8.84
CA PHE A 33 10.17 18.85 7.49
C PHE A 33 8.93 19.45 6.82
N ALA A 34 9.13 20.11 5.69
CA ALA A 34 8.05 20.70 4.92
C ALA A 34 7.99 20.16 3.48
N TYR A 35 6.78 20.06 2.95
CA TYR A 35 6.49 19.75 1.56
C TYR A 35 5.69 20.88 0.93
N ARG A 36 6.18 21.42 -0.19
CA ARG A 36 5.47 22.41 -0.99
C ARG A 36 5.01 21.76 -2.29
N SER A 37 3.70 21.75 -2.53
CA SER A 37 3.13 21.43 -3.84
C SER A 37 2.99 22.71 -4.67
N ALA A 38 3.07 22.60 -5.99
CA ALA A 38 2.78 23.71 -6.89
C ALA A 38 1.28 24.08 -6.93
N ASP A 39 0.41 23.15 -6.54
CA ASP A 39 -1.04 23.33 -6.61
C ASP A 39 -1.60 24.04 -5.36
N PHE A 40 -0.76 24.29 -4.35
CA PHE A 40 -1.14 24.91 -3.09
C PHE A 40 -0.22 26.09 -2.75
N ALA A 41 -0.81 27.18 -2.26
CA ALA A 41 -0.05 28.37 -1.86
C ALA A 41 0.81 28.12 -0.62
N GLU A 42 0.26 27.39 0.34
CA GLU A 42 0.90 27.06 1.62
C GLU A 42 1.52 25.66 1.59
N PRO A 43 2.71 25.48 2.18
CA PRO A 43 3.32 24.17 2.35
C PRO A 43 2.65 23.38 3.48
N TRP A 44 2.81 22.06 3.46
CA TRP A 44 2.53 21.22 4.62
C TRP A 44 3.80 21.05 5.46
N VAL A 45 3.66 21.18 6.77
CA VAL A 45 4.72 20.93 7.76
C VAL A 45 4.36 19.69 8.57
N ILE A 46 5.31 18.76 8.67
CA ILE A 46 5.09 17.41 9.20
C ILE A 46 6.17 17.04 10.23
N PRO A 47 5.79 16.59 11.44
CA PRO A 47 4.45 16.68 12.02
C PRO A 47 4.15 18.09 12.55
N ASP A 48 2.91 18.33 12.98
CA ASP A 48 2.55 19.53 13.74
C ASP A 48 3.13 19.51 15.17
N ASP A 49 3.17 18.33 15.79
CA ASP A 49 3.78 18.02 17.10
C ASP A 49 4.57 16.70 17.05
N LEU A 50 5.86 16.77 17.42
CA LEU A 50 6.77 15.61 17.44
C LEU A 50 6.47 14.61 18.55
N ALA A 51 5.84 15.05 19.65
CA ALA A 51 5.58 14.19 20.80
C ALA A 51 4.42 13.22 20.56
N THR A 52 3.51 13.55 19.64
CA THR A 52 2.28 12.79 19.39
C THR A 52 2.28 12.04 18.07
N PHE A 53 3.14 12.42 17.11
CA PHE A 53 3.21 11.76 15.82
C PHE A 53 3.98 10.44 15.88
N SER A 54 3.31 9.37 15.47
CA SER A 54 3.88 8.03 15.27
C SER A 54 3.54 7.53 13.87
N THR A 55 4.45 6.78 13.27
CA THR A 55 4.37 6.30 11.89
C THR A 55 4.96 4.91 11.77
N ASP A 56 4.36 4.08 10.94
CA ASP A 56 4.89 2.76 10.57
C ASP A 56 5.56 2.78 9.18
N LEU A 57 5.89 4.00 8.70
CA LEU A 57 6.41 4.33 7.38
C LEU A 57 5.42 3.99 6.27
N ALA A 58 5.75 3.05 5.39
CA ALA A 58 4.76 2.48 4.50
C ALA A 58 4.16 1.23 5.17
N SER A 59 2.83 1.26 5.42
CA SER A 59 2.04 0.15 5.96
C SER A 59 1.85 -0.98 4.92
N VAL A 60 2.94 -1.57 4.44
CA VAL A 60 2.94 -2.68 3.46
C VAL A 60 2.84 -4.02 4.21
N PRO A 61 1.85 -4.88 3.89
CA PRO A 61 1.78 -6.22 4.47
C PRO A 61 3.08 -7.01 4.23
N LYS A 62 3.56 -7.76 5.23
CA LYS A 62 4.84 -8.50 5.17
C LYS A 62 4.98 -9.40 3.94
N ILE A 63 3.90 -10.01 3.48
CA ILE A 63 3.90 -10.85 2.28
C ILE A 63 4.24 -10.09 0.98
N PHE A 64 4.14 -8.76 0.98
CA PHE A 64 4.43 -7.89 -0.16
C PHE A 64 5.74 -7.09 0.00
N THR A 65 6.50 -7.29 1.07
CA THR A 65 7.75 -6.53 1.27
C THR A 65 8.86 -6.91 0.28
N TRP A 66 8.75 -8.07 -0.38
CA TRP A 66 9.63 -8.45 -1.50
C TRP A 66 9.37 -7.59 -2.76
N LEU A 67 8.16 -7.03 -2.89
CA LEU A 67 7.74 -6.21 -4.03
C LEU A 67 7.95 -4.72 -3.76
N VAL A 68 7.52 -4.25 -2.58
CA VAL A 68 7.69 -2.86 -2.14
C VAL A 68 8.23 -2.86 -0.70
N PRO A 69 9.43 -2.32 -0.44
CA PRO A 69 9.96 -2.24 0.92
C PRO A 69 9.13 -1.27 1.78
N ARG A 70 9.26 -1.34 3.11
CA ARG A 70 8.58 -0.39 4.02
C ARG A 70 9.21 1.00 4.04
N ALA A 71 10.50 1.08 3.71
CA ALA A 71 11.27 2.32 3.68
C ALA A 71 12.09 2.41 2.39
N GLY A 72 12.40 3.62 1.96
CA GLY A 72 13.20 3.91 0.79
C GLY A 72 13.14 5.38 0.41
N ILE A 73 13.41 5.69 -0.86
CA ILE A 73 13.39 7.07 -1.36
C ILE A 73 12.02 7.76 -1.21
N PHE A 74 10.93 6.99 -1.15
CA PHE A 74 9.57 7.49 -0.92
C PHE A 74 9.22 7.70 0.56
N THR A 75 10.09 7.34 1.51
CA THR A 75 9.79 7.46 2.94
C THR A 75 9.28 8.85 3.35
N PRO A 76 9.86 9.97 2.89
CA PRO A 76 9.32 11.30 3.21
C PRO A 76 7.88 11.51 2.69
N ALA A 77 7.52 10.93 1.55
CA ALA A 77 6.14 10.97 1.06
C ALA A 77 5.21 10.10 1.91
N ALA A 78 5.69 8.97 2.44
CA ALA A 78 4.90 8.12 3.34
C ALA A 78 4.62 8.84 4.66
N LEU A 79 5.63 9.50 5.24
CA LEU A 79 5.47 10.36 6.43
C LEU A 79 4.44 11.48 6.20
N LEU A 80 4.50 12.13 5.04
CA LEU A 80 3.52 13.14 4.64
C LEU A 80 2.09 12.56 4.57
N HIS A 81 1.93 11.36 3.97
CA HIS A 81 0.63 10.70 3.86
C HIS A 81 0.08 10.28 5.22
N ASP A 82 0.89 9.67 6.07
CA ASP A 82 0.52 9.29 7.44
C ASP A 82 0.06 10.50 8.26
N ALA A 83 0.80 11.61 8.16
CA ALA A 83 0.44 12.86 8.81
C ALA A 83 -0.89 13.40 8.30
N HIS A 84 -1.14 13.40 6.99
CA HIS A 84 -2.44 13.77 6.44
C HIS A 84 -3.59 12.86 6.91
N VAL A 85 -3.35 11.55 6.96
CA VAL A 85 -4.36 10.57 7.40
C VAL A 85 -4.68 10.71 8.88
N GLY A 86 -3.67 10.95 9.71
CA GLY A 86 -3.81 11.16 11.16
C GLY A 86 -4.23 12.57 11.56
N GLY A 87 -4.12 13.55 10.65
CA GLY A 87 -4.39 14.96 10.95
C GLY A 87 -3.25 15.66 11.72
N HIS A 88 -2.03 15.11 11.68
CA HIS A 88 -0.85 15.58 12.40
C HIS A 88 0.03 16.48 11.54
N TYR A 89 -0.53 17.58 11.03
CA TYR A 89 0.19 18.48 10.13
C TYR A 89 -0.33 19.92 10.21
N ARG A 90 0.53 20.88 9.83
CA ARG A 90 0.12 22.27 9.59
C ARG A 90 0.11 22.55 8.09
N GLY A 91 -0.95 23.17 7.59
CA GLY A 91 -1.12 23.52 6.18
C GLY A 91 -2.57 23.36 5.70
N PRO A 92 -2.80 23.40 4.38
CA PRO A 92 -4.13 23.28 3.80
C PRO A 92 -4.85 21.98 4.20
N ARG A 93 -6.12 22.10 4.58
CA ARG A 93 -6.98 20.93 4.82
C ARG A 93 -7.36 20.29 3.48
N ILE A 94 -7.16 18.98 3.41
CA ILE A 94 -7.39 18.20 2.20
C ILE A 94 -8.26 16.98 2.50
N GLU A 95 -8.94 16.48 1.48
CA GLU A 95 -9.69 15.23 1.61
C GLU A 95 -8.77 14.01 1.55
N ARG A 96 -9.25 12.87 2.06
CA ARG A 96 -8.48 11.61 2.05
C ARG A 96 -7.99 11.21 0.65
N ILE A 97 -8.82 11.37 -0.38
CA ILE A 97 -8.48 11.03 -1.77
C ILE A 97 -7.42 11.99 -2.34
N GLU A 98 -7.45 13.25 -1.91
CA GLU A 98 -6.48 14.26 -2.30
C GLU A 98 -5.13 13.98 -1.65
N SER A 99 -5.11 13.54 -0.39
CA SER A 99 -3.90 13.03 0.27
C SER A 99 -3.28 11.86 -0.51
N ASP A 100 -4.09 10.92 -1.00
CA ASP A 100 -3.60 9.81 -1.81
C ASP A 100 -2.94 10.34 -3.11
N GLN A 101 -3.53 11.34 -3.78
CA GLN A 101 -2.96 11.95 -4.99
C GLN A 101 -1.64 12.68 -4.71
N ILE A 102 -1.59 13.48 -3.64
CA ILE A 102 -0.38 14.18 -3.19
C ILE A 102 0.72 13.18 -2.86
N PHE A 103 0.40 12.06 -2.23
CA PHE A 103 1.35 11.00 -1.94
C PHE A 103 2.04 10.47 -3.22
N ARG A 104 1.26 10.20 -4.28
CA ARG A 104 1.80 9.79 -5.58
C ARG A 104 2.76 10.82 -6.17
N GLU A 105 2.37 12.09 -6.11
CA GLU A 105 3.14 13.18 -6.69
C GLU A 105 4.42 13.44 -5.92
N ALA A 106 4.33 13.45 -4.59
CA ALA A 106 5.46 13.54 -3.67
C ALA A 106 6.48 12.41 -3.91
N MET A 107 6.02 11.17 -4.12
CA MET A 107 6.90 10.05 -4.48
C MET A 107 7.66 10.32 -5.78
N ILE A 108 6.99 10.87 -6.80
CA ILE A 108 7.61 11.20 -8.09
C ILE A 108 8.62 12.35 -7.94
N VAL A 109 8.31 13.36 -7.11
CA VAL A 109 9.23 14.47 -6.76
C VAL A 109 10.52 13.93 -6.12
N LEU A 110 10.39 12.95 -5.22
CA LEU A 110 11.53 12.29 -4.57
C LEU A 110 12.34 11.38 -5.52
N GLY A 111 11.91 11.17 -6.76
CA GLY A 111 12.59 10.30 -7.71
C GLY A 111 12.19 8.82 -7.63
N THR A 112 11.07 8.50 -6.96
CA THR A 112 10.50 7.15 -6.99
C THR A 112 10.07 6.80 -8.42
N GLY A 113 10.45 5.61 -8.89
CA GLY A 113 10.04 5.12 -10.20
C GLY A 113 8.52 5.19 -10.41
N ARG A 114 8.07 5.66 -11.57
CA ARG A 114 6.66 5.98 -11.83
C ARG A 114 5.73 4.78 -11.57
N VAL A 115 6.10 3.59 -12.06
CA VAL A 115 5.31 2.38 -11.86
C VAL A 115 5.09 2.10 -10.37
N ARG A 116 6.15 2.17 -9.55
CA ARG A 116 6.05 2.00 -8.10
C ARG A 116 5.14 3.04 -7.46
N ALA A 117 5.31 4.32 -7.81
CA ALA A 117 4.47 5.39 -7.28
C ALA A 117 2.98 5.20 -7.60
N TRP A 118 2.66 4.76 -8.83
CA TRP A 118 1.30 4.45 -9.25
C TRP A 118 0.72 3.20 -8.56
N MET A 119 1.53 2.16 -8.35
CA MET A 119 1.12 0.97 -7.60
C MET A 119 0.82 1.29 -6.13
N MET A 120 1.72 2.01 -5.47
CA MET A 120 1.54 2.43 -4.08
C MET A 120 0.34 3.37 -3.92
N TRP A 121 0.15 4.28 -4.88
CA TRP A 121 -1.05 5.12 -4.95
C TRP A 121 -2.33 4.30 -5.06
N ALA A 122 -2.39 3.32 -5.96
CA ALA A 122 -3.55 2.45 -6.12
C ALA A 122 -3.87 1.69 -4.83
N ALA A 123 -2.83 1.22 -4.12
CA ALA A 123 -2.98 0.54 -2.83
C ALA A 123 -3.57 1.46 -1.74
N VAL A 124 -3.12 2.71 -1.62
CA VAL A 124 -3.69 3.65 -0.63
C VAL A 124 -5.11 4.08 -1.00
N VAL A 125 -5.42 4.24 -2.30
CA VAL A 125 -6.80 4.51 -2.76
C VAL A 125 -7.72 3.34 -2.42
N MET A 126 -7.26 2.10 -2.62
CA MET A 126 -7.98 0.89 -2.22
C MET A 126 -8.23 0.88 -0.70
N ALA A 127 -7.23 1.22 0.11
CA ALA A 127 -7.39 1.34 1.57
C ALA A 127 -8.39 2.44 1.96
N THR A 128 -8.36 3.59 1.28
CA THR A 128 -9.34 4.68 1.42
C THR A 128 -10.76 4.19 1.11
N MET A 129 -10.96 3.47 0.01
CA MET A 129 -12.25 2.87 -0.35
C MET A 129 -12.75 1.87 0.70
N TRP A 130 -11.85 1.02 1.20
CA TRP A 130 -12.17 0.02 2.22
C TRP A 130 -12.57 0.66 3.56
N THR A 131 -11.82 1.66 4.02
CA THR A 131 -12.08 2.34 5.30
C THR A 131 -13.29 3.29 5.25
N SER A 132 -13.62 3.85 4.08
CA SER A 132 -14.76 4.75 3.89
C SER A 132 -16.06 4.15 4.40
N ARG A 133 -16.87 4.92 5.15
CA ARG A 133 -18.19 4.47 5.65
C ARG A 133 -19.25 4.37 4.55
N ARG A 134 -18.97 4.92 3.36
CA ARG A 134 -19.91 4.98 2.23
C ARG A 134 -19.91 3.65 1.48
N TRP A 135 -21.06 2.97 1.45
CA TRP A 135 -21.24 1.72 0.72
C TRP A 135 -20.90 1.84 -0.77
N GLY A 136 -21.16 2.99 -1.39
CA GLY A 136 -20.80 3.25 -2.79
C GLY A 136 -19.30 3.19 -3.09
N TRP A 137 -18.43 3.21 -2.07
CA TRP A 137 -16.98 3.04 -2.21
C TRP A 137 -16.55 1.59 -1.96
N ARG A 138 -17.17 0.93 -0.98
CA ARG A 138 -16.83 -0.45 -0.61
C ARG A 138 -17.37 -1.49 -1.59
N LEU A 139 -18.60 -1.32 -2.07
CA LEU A 139 -19.25 -2.27 -2.99
C LEU A 139 -18.47 -2.48 -4.29
N PRO A 140 -18.05 -1.44 -5.03
CA PRO A 140 -17.27 -1.65 -6.25
C PRO A 140 -15.89 -2.26 -5.94
N LEU A 141 -15.25 -1.91 -4.82
CA LEU A 141 -14.00 -2.55 -4.41
C LEU A 141 -14.18 -4.06 -4.18
N VAL A 142 -15.14 -4.45 -3.36
CA VAL A 142 -15.42 -5.86 -3.06
C VAL A 142 -15.84 -6.61 -4.32
N GLY A 143 -16.71 -6.03 -5.14
CA GLY A 143 -17.19 -6.64 -6.38
C GLY A 143 -16.05 -6.91 -7.36
N VAL A 144 -15.15 -5.94 -7.57
CA VAL A 144 -13.97 -6.12 -8.43
C VAL A 144 -13.05 -7.22 -7.89
N LEU A 145 -12.67 -7.16 -6.61
CA LEU A 145 -11.77 -8.16 -6.03
C LEU A 145 -12.37 -9.56 -6.03
N ALA A 146 -13.65 -9.70 -5.67
CA ALA A 146 -14.34 -10.99 -5.67
C ALA A 146 -14.45 -11.57 -7.08
N THR A 147 -14.75 -10.74 -8.09
CA THR A 147 -14.86 -11.18 -9.49
C THR A 147 -13.50 -11.65 -10.01
N ILE A 148 -12.45 -10.84 -9.82
CA ILE A 148 -11.09 -11.17 -10.27
C ILE A 148 -10.55 -12.40 -9.54
N GLY A 149 -10.76 -12.49 -8.22
CA GLY A 149 -10.33 -13.65 -7.43
C GLY A 149 -11.03 -14.94 -7.86
N THR A 150 -12.34 -14.87 -8.13
CA THR A 150 -13.12 -16.01 -8.62
C THR A 150 -12.65 -16.43 -10.01
N LEU A 151 -12.56 -15.49 -10.96
CA LEU A 151 -12.09 -15.78 -12.31
C LEU A 151 -10.65 -16.29 -12.35
N GLY A 152 -9.76 -15.71 -11.55
CA GLY A 152 -8.38 -16.17 -11.43
C GLY A 152 -8.31 -17.59 -10.88
N THR A 153 -9.10 -17.92 -9.87
CA THR A 153 -9.19 -19.28 -9.32
C THR A 153 -9.71 -20.26 -10.37
N LEU A 154 -10.83 -19.94 -11.03
CA LEU A 154 -11.40 -20.79 -12.09
C LEU A 154 -10.43 -20.98 -13.26
N SER A 155 -9.75 -19.92 -13.69
CA SER A 155 -8.72 -19.98 -14.75
C SER A 155 -7.59 -20.94 -14.38
N THR A 156 -7.19 -20.96 -13.11
CA THR A 156 -6.17 -21.91 -12.62
C THR A 156 -6.65 -23.34 -12.67
N LEU A 157 -7.87 -23.60 -12.19
CA LEU A 157 -8.44 -24.94 -12.14
C LEU A 157 -8.65 -25.50 -13.55
N ASP A 158 -9.03 -24.65 -14.50
CA ASP A 158 -9.18 -25.00 -15.91
C ASP A 158 -7.84 -25.32 -16.56
N LEU A 159 -6.80 -24.49 -16.33
CA LEU A 159 -5.43 -24.77 -16.80
C LEU A 159 -4.85 -26.08 -16.23
N LEU A 160 -5.27 -26.50 -15.04
CA LEU A 160 -4.89 -27.76 -14.42
C LEU A 160 -5.77 -28.95 -14.86
N GLY A 161 -6.77 -28.73 -15.72
CA GLY A 161 -7.70 -29.75 -16.20
C GLY A 161 -8.69 -30.24 -15.13
N VAL A 162 -8.87 -29.50 -14.04
CA VAL A 162 -9.78 -29.86 -12.93
C VAL A 162 -11.21 -29.47 -13.26
N THR A 163 -11.41 -28.37 -13.99
CA THR A 163 -12.72 -27.86 -14.42
C THR A 163 -12.70 -27.54 -15.91
N SER A 164 -13.87 -27.27 -16.51
CA SER A 164 -14.01 -26.79 -17.90
C SER A 164 -15.07 -25.69 -18.00
N LEU A 165 -15.11 -24.82 -17.00
CA LEU A 165 -16.19 -23.83 -16.83
C LEU A 165 -15.97 -22.56 -17.65
N LEU A 166 -14.74 -22.26 -18.06
CA LEU A 166 -14.45 -21.04 -18.81
C LEU A 166 -14.44 -21.36 -20.30
N PRO A 167 -15.42 -20.84 -21.08
CA PRO A 167 -15.57 -21.22 -22.49
C PRO A 167 -14.42 -20.76 -23.39
N TRP A 168 -13.53 -19.90 -22.89
CA TRP A 168 -12.37 -19.36 -23.60
C TRP A 168 -11.04 -20.07 -23.27
N LEU A 169 -11.03 -21.08 -22.38
CA LEU A 169 -9.86 -21.87 -22.01
C LEU A 169 -10.11 -23.35 -22.31
N GLY A 170 -9.05 -24.13 -22.57
CA GLY A 170 -9.13 -25.59 -22.71
C GLY A 170 -9.37 -26.13 -24.12
N GLN A 171 -9.19 -25.32 -25.18
CA GLN A 171 -9.62 -25.70 -26.53
C GLN A 171 -8.54 -26.30 -27.45
N GLN A 172 -7.24 -25.95 -27.37
CA GLN A 172 -6.29 -26.47 -28.39
C GLN A 172 -4.79 -26.54 -27.97
N HIS A 173 -4.23 -25.59 -27.20
CA HIS A 173 -2.77 -25.54 -26.93
C HIS A 173 -2.39 -24.69 -25.69
N LEU A 174 -1.39 -25.12 -24.89
CA LEU A 174 -1.00 -24.44 -23.64
C LEU A 174 -0.68 -22.95 -23.84
N TRP A 175 0.07 -22.60 -24.89
CA TRP A 175 0.49 -21.21 -25.12
C TRP A 175 -0.66 -20.28 -25.50
N THR A 176 -1.66 -20.77 -26.26
CA THR A 176 -2.83 -19.96 -26.59
C THR A 176 -3.67 -19.69 -25.36
N ASP A 177 -3.82 -20.70 -24.50
CA ASP A 177 -4.58 -20.60 -23.26
C ASP A 177 -3.91 -19.63 -22.28
N LEU A 178 -2.57 -19.66 -22.18
CA LEU A 178 -1.80 -18.69 -21.41
C LEU A 178 -1.94 -17.25 -21.94
N LEU A 179 -1.88 -17.05 -23.26
CA LEU A 179 -2.03 -15.72 -23.86
C LEU A 179 -3.45 -15.16 -23.69
N ILE A 180 -4.47 -16.00 -23.90
CA ILE A 180 -5.88 -15.63 -23.67
C ILE A 180 -6.11 -15.31 -22.20
N GLY A 181 -5.60 -16.14 -21.29
CA GLY A 181 -5.67 -15.92 -19.85
C GLY A 181 -4.99 -14.62 -19.41
N ALA A 182 -3.78 -14.33 -19.93
CA ALA A 182 -3.07 -13.08 -19.65
C ALA A 182 -3.81 -11.86 -20.23
N GLY A 183 -4.38 -11.97 -21.43
CA GLY A 183 -5.22 -10.93 -22.02
C GLY A 183 -6.46 -10.64 -21.18
N ALA A 184 -7.15 -11.69 -20.72
CA ALA A 184 -8.31 -11.57 -19.83
C ALA A 184 -7.93 -10.93 -18.49
N ALA A 185 -6.76 -11.25 -17.93
CA ALA A 185 -6.20 -10.66 -16.71
C ALA A 185 -5.86 -9.16 -16.84
N ILE A 186 -5.85 -8.61 -18.06
CA ILE A 186 -5.68 -7.17 -18.31
C ILE A 186 -7.04 -6.54 -18.63
N VAL A 187 -7.76 -7.10 -19.60
CA VAL A 187 -9.00 -6.50 -20.13
C VAL A 187 -10.13 -6.53 -19.10
N ILE A 188 -10.35 -7.65 -18.42
CA ILE A 188 -11.45 -7.78 -17.46
C ILE A 188 -11.28 -6.80 -16.30
N PRO A 189 -10.11 -6.73 -15.62
CA PRO A 189 -9.91 -5.73 -14.57
C PRO A 189 -10.00 -4.29 -15.07
N ALA A 190 -9.49 -3.99 -16.27
CA ALA A 190 -9.59 -2.65 -16.84
C ALA A 190 -11.05 -2.23 -17.08
N LEU A 191 -11.90 -3.11 -17.61
CA LEU A 191 -13.32 -2.83 -17.80
C LEU A 191 -14.06 -2.70 -16.47
N LEU A 192 -13.82 -3.63 -15.54
CA LEU A 192 -14.43 -3.59 -14.21
C LEU A 192 -14.03 -2.33 -13.43
N SER A 193 -12.83 -1.80 -13.65
CA SER A 193 -12.35 -0.57 -13.00
C SER A 193 -13.19 0.67 -13.32
N LEU A 194 -13.93 0.68 -14.44
CA LEU A 194 -14.81 1.79 -14.79
C LEU A 194 -15.91 2.02 -13.74
N THR A 195 -16.26 0.97 -12.97
CA THR A 195 -17.19 1.09 -11.84
C THR A 195 -16.69 1.99 -10.72
N TRP A 196 -15.39 2.29 -10.67
CA TRP A 196 -14.77 3.19 -9.69
C TRP A 196 -14.85 4.68 -10.11
N GLY A 197 -15.45 4.98 -11.27
CA GLY A 197 -15.68 6.34 -11.75
C GLY A 197 -14.37 7.14 -11.91
N ARG A 198 -14.22 8.25 -11.17
CA ARG A 198 -12.99 9.08 -11.20
C ARG A 198 -11.73 8.31 -10.78
N LEU A 199 -11.88 7.20 -10.06
CA LEU A 199 -10.78 6.37 -9.58
C LEU A 199 -10.52 5.14 -10.46
N TRP A 200 -11.03 5.10 -11.70
CA TRP A 200 -10.85 3.96 -12.60
C TRP A 200 -9.39 3.56 -12.78
N ALA A 201 -8.46 4.53 -12.85
CA ALA A 201 -7.03 4.23 -12.99
C ALA A 201 -6.48 3.44 -11.79
N ALA A 202 -6.91 3.77 -10.56
CA ALA A 202 -6.54 3.00 -9.36
C ALA A 202 -7.16 1.61 -9.39
N GLY A 203 -8.42 1.50 -9.83
CA GLY A 203 -9.11 0.21 -9.99
C GLY A 203 -8.43 -0.69 -11.02
N ALA A 204 -7.99 -0.14 -12.16
CA ALA A 204 -7.31 -0.88 -13.21
C ALA A 204 -5.96 -1.41 -12.69
N ILE A 205 -5.15 -0.56 -12.06
CA ILE A 205 -3.87 -0.99 -11.48
C ILE A 205 -4.09 -2.07 -10.41
N THR A 206 -5.03 -1.84 -9.49
CA THR A 206 -5.34 -2.79 -8.40
C THR A 206 -5.79 -4.13 -8.97
N GLY A 207 -6.74 -4.12 -9.91
CA GLY A 207 -7.30 -5.33 -10.46
C GLY A 207 -6.32 -6.12 -11.34
N ILE A 208 -5.53 -5.43 -12.19
CA ILE A 208 -4.49 -6.07 -13.01
C ILE A 208 -3.41 -6.66 -12.09
N ALA A 209 -2.91 -5.87 -11.13
CA ALA A 209 -1.91 -6.36 -10.18
C ALA A 209 -2.44 -7.56 -9.40
N PHE A 210 -3.68 -7.51 -8.91
CA PHE A 210 -4.29 -8.62 -8.20
C PHE A 210 -4.45 -9.87 -9.08
N ALA A 211 -4.86 -9.73 -10.34
CA ALA A 211 -5.01 -10.84 -11.27
C ALA A 211 -3.68 -11.59 -11.53
N PHE A 212 -2.58 -10.85 -11.72
CA PHE A 212 -1.25 -11.44 -11.92
C PHE A 212 -0.58 -11.92 -10.63
N LEU A 213 -0.82 -11.24 -9.51
CA LEU A 213 -0.20 -11.58 -8.23
C LEU A 213 -1.01 -12.58 -7.41
N LEU A 214 -2.23 -12.96 -7.82
CA LEU A 214 -3.10 -13.85 -7.05
C LEU A 214 -2.36 -15.14 -6.67
N HIS A 215 -1.81 -15.86 -7.65
CA HIS A 215 -1.13 -17.14 -7.44
C HIS A 215 0.15 -16.98 -6.63
N VAL A 216 0.93 -15.94 -6.90
CA VAL A 216 2.14 -15.62 -6.15
C VAL A 216 1.78 -15.34 -4.69
N THR A 217 0.70 -14.61 -4.44
CA THR A 217 0.21 -14.29 -3.10
C THR A 217 -0.25 -15.55 -2.36
N VAL A 218 -1.02 -16.43 -3.03
CA VAL A 218 -1.44 -17.71 -2.45
C VAL A 218 -0.23 -18.57 -2.09
N LEU A 219 0.74 -18.70 -3.01
CA LEU A 219 1.96 -19.47 -2.78
C LEU A 219 2.75 -18.92 -1.58
N LEU A 220 3.01 -17.62 -1.55
CA LEU A 220 3.74 -16.98 -0.45
C LEU A 220 2.98 -17.08 0.88
N ALA A 221 1.65 -17.04 0.85
CA ALA A 221 0.82 -17.21 2.05
C ALA A 221 0.94 -18.63 2.61
N VAL A 222 0.90 -19.65 1.74
CA VAL A 222 1.12 -21.06 2.11
C VAL A 222 2.52 -21.24 2.70
N LEU A 223 3.56 -20.75 2.01
CA LEU A 223 4.94 -20.85 2.51
C LEU A 223 5.12 -20.14 3.86
N THR A 224 4.52 -18.96 4.02
CA THR A 224 4.55 -18.23 5.29
C THR A 224 3.81 -19.00 6.40
N ALA A 225 2.66 -19.59 6.11
CA ALA A 225 1.91 -20.39 7.07
C ALA A 225 2.69 -21.65 7.51
N LEU A 226 3.34 -22.33 6.56
CA LEU A 226 4.21 -23.48 6.84
C LEU A 226 5.41 -23.07 7.70
N TYR A 227 6.05 -21.94 7.39
CA TYR A 227 7.12 -21.38 8.21
C TYR A 227 6.63 -21.07 9.63
N LEU A 228 5.49 -20.39 9.78
CA LEU A 228 4.94 -20.07 11.09
C LEU A 228 4.54 -21.31 11.89
N LEU A 229 4.09 -22.37 11.23
CA LEU A 229 3.82 -23.66 11.86
C LEU A 229 5.11 -24.30 12.34
N ALA A 230 6.15 -24.38 11.50
CA ALA A 230 7.45 -24.90 11.88
C ALA A 230 8.06 -24.11 13.06
N GLU A 231 7.99 -22.78 13.01
CA GLU A 231 8.42 -21.90 14.09
C GLU A 231 7.67 -22.19 15.40
N ARG A 232 6.34 -22.37 15.34
CA ARG A 232 5.53 -22.72 16.52
C ARG A 232 5.88 -24.10 17.08
N LEU A 233 6.23 -25.06 16.23
CA LEU A 233 6.62 -26.41 16.64
C LEU A 233 8.00 -26.43 17.30
N VAL A 234 8.96 -25.64 16.80
CA VAL A 234 10.33 -25.58 17.31
C VAL A 234 10.45 -24.67 18.53
N SER A 235 9.90 -23.46 18.45
CA SER A 235 10.07 -22.40 19.47
C SER A 235 8.95 -22.40 20.53
N GLY A 236 7.92 -23.23 20.37
CA GLY A 236 6.72 -23.22 21.21
C GLY A 236 5.81 -22.00 20.95
N PRO A 237 4.66 -21.89 21.66
CA PRO A 237 3.80 -20.72 21.56
C PRO A 237 4.56 -19.47 21.99
N ARG A 238 4.57 -18.41 21.16
CA ARG A 238 5.08 -17.10 21.59
C ARG A 238 4.28 -16.63 22.80
N ALA A 239 4.87 -16.70 23.99
CA ALA A 239 4.34 -16.00 25.15
C ALA A 239 4.32 -14.51 24.82
N ALA A 240 3.14 -13.90 24.84
CA ALA A 240 2.96 -12.47 24.70
C ALA A 240 3.75 -11.76 25.81
N ARG A 241 4.98 -11.35 25.52
CA ARG A 241 5.74 -10.40 26.34
C ARG A 241 5.38 -8.99 25.88
N GLU A 242 4.14 -8.59 26.12
CA GLU A 242 3.71 -7.20 26.05
C GLU A 242 3.03 -6.89 27.38
N GLY A 243 3.64 -6.02 28.19
CA GLY A 243 3.00 -5.51 29.41
C GLY A 243 3.83 -5.39 30.69
N ARG A 244 5.16 -5.59 30.69
CA ARG A 244 5.99 -5.16 31.84
C ARG A 244 6.71 -3.86 31.48
N ALA A 245 6.12 -2.74 31.87
CA ALA A 245 6.81 -1.46 31.92
C ALA A 245 8.13 -1.62 32.68
N PRO A 246 9.24 -0.99 32.24
CA PRO A 246 10.45 -0.96 33.04
C PRO A 246 10.12 -0.28 34.38
N ALA A 247 10.46 -0.95 35.48
CA ALA A 247 10.30 -0.41 36.82
C ALA A 247 11.07 0.91 36.92
N SER A 248 10.42 1.96 37.42
CA SER A 248 11.06 3.25 37.72
C SER A 248 12.29 3.02 38.61
N PRO A 249 13.42 3.68 38.35
CA PRO A 249 14.59 3.57 39.22
C PRO A 249 14.27 4.11 40.62
N PRO A 250 14.89 3.55 41.68
CA PRO A 250 14.68 4.03 43.04
C PRO A 250 15.17 5.47 43.16
N ALA A 251 14.33 6.33 43.74
CA ALA A 251 14.72 7.68 44.14
C ALA A 251 15.78 7.59 45.23
N HIS A 252 16.94 8.18 44.97
CA HIS A 252 17.96 8.52 45.95
C HIS A 252 18.23 10.01 45.86
#